data_AF-A0A1F7M526-F1
#
_entry.id   AF-A0A1F7M526-F1
#
_cell.length_a   1.000
_cell.length_b   1.000
_cell.length_c   1.000
_cell.angle_alpha   90.00
_cell.angle_beta   90.00
_cell.angle_gamma   90.00
#
_symmetry.space_group_name_H-M   'P 1'
#
loop_
_entity.id
_entity.type
_entity.pdbx_description
1 polymer ?
#
loop_
_entity_poly.entity_id
_entity_poly.type
_entity_poly.pdbx_seq_one_letter_code
_entity_poly.pdbx_strand_id
1 'polypeptide(L)'
;MTLQPGQLSLPLRWRQPRRIFVNSMSDLFHEAVPDEYIHQVFDAMAQASWHVFQILTKRSERLADLAPSLPWPPNVWQGVSVENARYLRRIDDLRRVPAALRFLSIEPLLGPISNLPLEEIQWVIVGGESGGGRTPKARGRLLDGQTSDELPESWGSRHTVASMG
;
A
#
# COMPACT_ATOMS: atom_id res chain seq x y z
N MET A 1 19.82 2.00 1.98
CA MET A 1 18.72 1.01 1.97
C MET A 1 19.35 -0.37 2.05
N THR A 2 18.80 -1.28 2.84
CA THR A 2 19.36 -2.63 3.04
C THR A 2 18.33 -3.67 2.61
N LEU A 3 18.68 -4.54 1.67
CA LEU A 3 17.82 -5.66 1.26
C LEU A 3 17.73 -6.70 2.37
N GLN A 4 16.60 -7.39 2.47
CA GLN A 4 16.35 -8.39 3.51
C GLN A 4 15.90 -9.73 2.89
N PRO A 5 16.74 -10.42 2.09
CA PRO A 5 16.32 -11.65 1.40
C PRO A 5 15.80 -12.75 2.33
N GLY A 6 16.34 -12.84 3.55
CA GLY A 6 15.87 -13.81 4.55
C GLY A 6 14.42 -13.61 4.99
N GLN A 7 13.87 -12.40 4.83
CA GLN A 7 12.49 -12.08 5.19
C GLN A 7 11.47 -12.55 4.14
N LEU A 8 11.89 -12.84 2.90
CA LEU A 8 11.01 -13.27 1.82
C LEU A 8 10.27 -14.57 2.13
N SER A 9 10.89 -15.46 2.91
CA SER A 9 10.29 -16.74 3.29
C SER A 9 9.35 -16.65 4.50
N LEU A 10 9.30 -15.52 5.21
CA LEU A 10 8.52 -15.41 6.45
C LEU A 10 7.01 -15.57 6.24
N PRO A 11 6.38 -14.95 5.21
CA PRO A 11 4.94 -15.12 4.98
C PRO A 11 4.57 -16.59 4.76
N LEU A 12 5.43 -17.37 4.10
CA LEU A 12 5.20 -18.80 3.85
C LEU A 12 5.16 -19.64 5.14
N ARG A 13 5.74 -19.15 6.24
CA ARG A 13 5.78 -19.86 7.52
C ARG A 13 4.57 -19.55 8.41
N TRP A 14 3.86 -18.44 8.15
CA TRP A 14 2.71 -18.03 8.96
C TRP A 14 1.45 -18.76 8.51
N ARG A 15 0.94 -19.65 9.37
CA ARG A 15 -0.22 -20.51 9.04
C ARG A 15 -1.57 -19.80 9.06
N GLN A 16 -1.70 -18.73 9.86
CA GLN A 16 -2.93 -17.96 9.94
C GLN A 16 -2.92 -16.88 8.85
N PRO A 17 -4.02 -16.71 8.08
CA PRO A 17 -4.21 -15.56 7.20
C PRO A 17 -3.95 -14.25 7.92
N ARG A 18 -3.35 -13.30 7.21
CA ARG A 18 -2.90 -11.99 7.73
C ARG A 18 -2.97 -10.97 6.62
N ARG A 19 -3.11 -9.70 6.99
CA ARG A 19 -2.92 -8.57 6.07
C ARG A 19 -1.58 -7.89 6.29
N ILE A 20 -0.64 -8.06 5.35
CA ILE A 20 0.75 -7.66 5.49
C ILE A 20 1.02 -6.34 4.75
N PHE A 21 1.47 -5.31 5.47
CA PHE A 21 1.99 -4.09 4.83
C PHE A 21 3.47 -4.29 4.47
N VAL A 22 3.77 -4.33 3.17
CA VAL A 22 5.10 -4.59 2.65
C VAL A 22 5.92 -3.31 2.71
N ASN A 23 7.15 -3.40 3.24
CA ASN A 23 8.10 -2.29 3.28
C ASN A 23 7.57 -1.05 4.03
N SER A 24 7.06 -1.24 5.25
CA SER A 24 6.39 -0.18 6.04
C SER A 24 7.16 1.11 6.27
N MET A 25 8.49 1.06 6.23
CA MET A 25 9.40 2.20 6.44
C MET A 25 10.31 2.45 5.23
N SER A 26 10.06 1.77 4.10
CA SER A 26 10.85 1.88 2.87
C SER A 26 9.93 1.90 1.64
N ASP A 27 10.50 1.91 0.44
CA ASP A 27 9.72 1.91 -0.80
C ASP A 27 10.23 0.78 -1.69
N LEU A 28 9.38 -0.20 -2.00
CA LEU A 28 9.73 -1.38 -2.80
C LEU A 28 10.24 -1.00 -4.20
N PHE A 29 9.77 0.12 -4.75
CA PHE A 29 10.11 0.60 -6.09
C PHE A 29 11.18 1.71 -6.05
N HIS A 30 11.89 1.89 -4.94
CA HIS A 30 13.02 2.81 -4.85
C HIS A 30 14.15 2.41 -5.81
N GLU A 31 14.75 3.35 -6.55
CA GLU A 31 15.81 3.11 -7.57
C GLU A 31 16.92 2.14 -7.14
N ALA A 32 17.33 2.22 -5.88
CA ALA A 32 18.34 1.35 -5.27
C ALA A 32 17.89 -0.11 -5.03
N VAL A 33 16.60 -0.45 -5.22
CA VAL A 33 16.09 -1.83 -5.16
C VAL A 33 16.31 -2.46 -6.54
N PRO A 34 17.07 -3.56 -6.65
CA PRO A 34 17.21 -4.27 -7.92
C PRO A 34 15.88 -4.87 -8.39
N ASP A 35 15.60 -4.85 -9.69
CA ASP A 35 14.36 -5.39 -10.26
C ASP A 35 14.17 -6.87 -9.91
N GLU A 36 15.26 -7.66 -9.94
CA GLU A 36 15.25 -9.07 -9.55
C GLU A 36 14.75 -9.28 -8.11
N TYR A 37 15.09 -8.38 -7.19
CA TYR A 37 14.59 -8.46 -5.82
C TYR A 37 13.09 -8.15 -5.75
N ILE A 38 12.59 -7.22 -6.57
CA ILE A 38 11.15 -6.93 -6.67
C ILE A 38 10.41 -8.17 -7.19
N HIS A 39 10.93 -8.83 -8.23
CA HIS A 39 10.40 -10.11 -8.73
C HIS A 39 10.32 -11.17 -7.61
N GLN A 40 11.40 -11.35 -6.84
CA GLN A 40 11.41 -12.31 -5.72
C GLN A 40 10.36 -11.97 -4.63
N VAL A 41 10.14 -10.69 -4.34
CA VAL A 41 9.09 -10.24 -3.40
C VAL A 41 7.70 -10.62 -3.95
N PHE A 42 7.45 -10.37 -5.22
CA PHE A 42 6.19 -10.71 -5.88
C PHE A 42 5.94 -12.23 -5.95
N ASP A 43 6.98 -13.02 -6.22
CA ASP A 43 6.88 -14.49 -6.19
C ASP A 43 6.54 -15.01 -4.79
N ALA A 44 7.12 -14.42 -3.74
CA ALA A 44 6.80 -14.79 -2.37
C ALA A 44 5.33 -14.47 -2.01
N MET A 45 4.82 -13.31 -2.45
CA MET A 45 3.42 -12.92 -2.24
C MET A 45 2.44 -13.82 -3.00
N ALA A 46 2.80 -14.24 -4.22
CA ALA A 46 2.00 -15.16 -5.02
C ALA A 46 1.95 -16.57 -4.39
N GLN A 47 3.06 -17.04 -3.83
CA GLN A 47 3.11 -18.34 -3.14
C GLN A 47 2.33 -18.33 -1.82
N ALA A 48 2.40 -17.23 -1.06
CA ALA A 48 1.71 -17.06 0.21
C ALA A 48 0.26 -16.54 0.03
N SER A 49 -0.50 -17.21 -0.84
CA SER A 49 -1.81 -16.74 -1.34
C SER A 49 -2.92 -16.62 -0.30
N TRP A 50 -2.73 -17.20 0.90
CA TRP A 50 -3.64 -17.08 2.04
C TRP A 50 -3.45 -15.77 2.82
N HIS A 51 -2.44 -14.97 2.50
CA HIS A 51 -2.26 -13.62 3.02
C HIS A 51 -2.68 -12.57 2.01
N VAL A 52 -3.12 -11.42 2.48
CA VAL A 52 -3.26 -10.21 1.67
C VAL A 52 -2.03 -9.35 1.87
N PHE A 53 -1.41 -8.90 0.79
CA PHE A 53 -0.25 -8.01 0.82
C PHE A 53 -0.65 -6.63 0.32
N GLN A 54 -0.40 -5.61 1.15
CA GLN A 54 -0.61 -4.22 0.82
C GLN A 54 0.75 -3.57 0.55
N ILE A 55 0.91 -2.99 -0.63
CA ILE A 55 2.13 -2.28 -1.05
C ILE A 55 1.78 -0.82 -1.29
N LEU A 56 2.60 0.09 -0.78
CA LEU A 56 2.47 1.53 -1.02
C LEU A 56 3.79 2.09 -1.55
N THR A 57 3.73 2.94 -2.58
CA THR A 57 4.92 3.57 -3.16
C THR A 57 4.70 5.03 -3.54
N LYS A 58 5.78 5.81 -3.51
CA LYS A 58 5.84 7.17 -4.10
C LYS A 58 6.48 7.16 -5.50
N ARG A 59 6.99 6.00 -5.95
CA ARG A 59 7.72 5.79 -7.21
C ARG A 59 6.80 5.16 -8.28
N SER A 60 5.67 5.82 -8.54
CA SER A 60 4.62 5.32 -9.42
C SER A 60 5.08 5.03 -10.86
N GLU A 61 6.00 5.85 -11.39
CA GLU A 61 6.55 5.69 -12.74
C GLU A 61 7.29 4.36 -12.88
N ARG A 62 8.23 4.09 -11.96
CA ARG A 62 8.94 2.80 -11.95
C ARG A 62 8.00 1.62 -11.69
N LEU A 63 7.02 1.79 -10.82
CA LEU A 63 5.96 0.79 -10.63
C LEU A 63 5.25 0.49 -11.96
N ALA A 64 4.83 1.51 -12.71
CA ALA A 64 4.14 1.33 -13.98
C ALA A 64 5.03 0.68 -15.06
N ASP A 65 6.32 0.99 -15.07
CA ASP A 65 7.28 0.40 -16.01
C ASP A 65 7.56 -1.08 -15.73
N LEU A 66 7.66 -1.47 -14.45
CA LEU A 66 7.90 -2.86 -14.04
C LEU A 66 6.62 -3.69 -13.97
N ALA A 67 5.45 -3.07 -13.79
CA ALA A 67 4.19 -3.80 -13.60
C ALA A 67 3.91 -4.90 -14.64
N PRO A 68 4.20 -4.73 -15.95
CA PRO A 68 3.96 -5.77 -16.95
C PRO A 68 4.80 -7.05 -16.75
N SER A 69 5.94 -6.98 -16.06
CA SER A 69 6.80 -8.16 -15.82
C SER A 69 6.51 -8.87 -14.49
N LEU A 70 5.73 -8.26 -13.60
CA LEU A 70 5.46 -8.78 -12.26
C LEU A 70 4.18 -9.64 -12.24
N PRO A 71 4.12 -10.71 -11.43
CA PRO A 71 2.88 -11.45 -11.23
C PRO A 71 1.91 -10.63 -10.36
N TRP A 72 0.66 -10.46 -10.79
CA TRP A 72 -0.36 -9.70 -10.05
C TRP A 72 -1.46 -10.61 -9.51
N PRO A 73 -1.19 -11.44 -8.48
CA PRO A 73 -2.21 -12.29 -7.91
C PRO A 73 -3.26 -11.44 -7.15
N PRO A 74 -4.51 -11.92 -7.01
CA PRO A 74 -5.59 -11.13 -6.39
C PRO A 74 -5.33 -10.68 -4.94
N ASN A 75 -4.40 -11.35 -4.26
CA ASN A 75 -4.01 -11.05 -2.89
C ASN A 75 -2.92 -9.97 -2.78
N VAL A 76 -2.49 -9.36 -3.88
CA VAL A 76 -1.58 -8.20 -3.90
C VAL A 76 -2.39 -6.94 -4.19
N TRP A 77 -2.43 -6.05 -3.19
CA TRP A 77 -3.09 -4.76 -3.25
C TRP A 77 -2.02 -3.68 -3.43
N GLN A 78 -2.15 -2.92 -4.52
CA GLN A 78 -1.17 -1.89 -4.86
C GLN A 78 -1.75 -0.52 -4.59
N GLY A 79 -0.99 0.33 -3.91
CA GLY A 79 -1.35 1.73 -3.77
C GLY A 79 -0.21 2.68 -4.06
N VAL A 80 -0.58 3.93 -4.26
CA VAL A 80 0.36 5.05 -4.40
C VAL A 80 0.03 6.15 -3.40
N SER A 81 1.05 6.82 -2.89
CA SER A 81 0.85 7.99 -2.03
C SER A 81 0.65 9.24 -2.89
N VAL A 82 -0.41 10.00 -2.64
CA VAL A 82 -0.72 11.27 -3.30
C VAL A 82 -0.74 12.37 -2.25
N GLU A 83 0.34 13.15 -2.18
CA GLU A 83 0.53 14.14 -1.10
C GLU A 83 -0.09 15.51 -1.41
N ASN A 84 -0.32 15.82 -2.69
CA ASN A 84 -1.00 17.03 -3.16
C ASN A 84 -1.23 16.93 -4.68
N ALA A 85 -1.89 17.94 -5.26
CA ALA A 85 -2.28 17.98 -6.67
C ALA A 85 -1.13 17.79 -7.68
N ARG A 86 0.12 18.11 -7.33
CA ARG A 86 1.27 17.91 -8.23
C ARG A 86 1.61 16.44 -8.47
N TYR A 87 1.05 15.54 -7.66
CA TYR A 87 1.28 14.11 -7.71
C TYR A 87 0.08 13.31 -8.23
N LEU A 88 -0.92 13.98 -8.82
CA LEU A 88 -2.06 13.31 -9.45
C LEU A 88 -1.63 12.32 -10.54
N ARG A 89 -0.50 12.58 -11.24
CA ARG A 89 0.08 11.66 -12.22
C ARG A 89 0.32 10.24 -11.68
N ARG A 90 0.54 10.11 -10.36
CA ARG A 90 0.74 8.79 -9.72
C ARG A 90 -0.50 7.91 -9.83
N ILE A 91 -1.68 8.53 -9.88
CA ILE A 91 -2.96 7.83 -10.03
C ILE A 91 -3.06 7.23 -11.43
N ASP A 92 -2.67 7.99 -12.46
CA ASP A 92 -2.68 7.51 -13.85
C ASP A 92 -1.67 6.37 -14.06
N ASP A 93 -0.49 6.49 -13.45
CA ASP A 93 0.49 5.39 -13.41
C ASP A 93 -0.11 4.13 -12.74
N LEU A 94 -0.79 4.29 -11.59
CA LEU A 94 -1.41 3.18 -10.87
C LEU A 94 -2.51 2.48 -11.68
N ARG A 95 -3.29 3.22 -12.48
CA ARG A 95 -4.33 2.63 -13.35
C ARG A 95 -3.77 1.65 -14.37
N ARG A 96 -2.55 1.90 -14.86
CA ARG A 96 -1.85 1.02 -15.80
C ARG A 96 -1.37 -0.28 -15.17
N VAL A 97 -1.30 -0.35 -13.84
CA VAL A 97 -0.87 -1.54 -13.10
C VAL A 97 -2.01 -2.55 -13.05
N PRO A 98 -1.84 -3.83 -13.40
CA PRO A 98 -2.92 -4.80 -13.43
C PRO A 98 -3.22 -5.43 -12.05
N ALA A 99 -3.19 -4.62 -10.98
CA ALA A 99 -3.55 -5.07 -9.64
C ALA A 99 -5.07 -5.24 -9.50
N ALA A 100 -5.51 -6.30 -8.83
CA ALA A 100 -6.94 -6.55 -8.58
C ALA A 100 -7.57 -5.50 -7.64
N LEU A 101 -6.75 -4.93 -6.74
CA LEU A 101 -7.13 -3.80 -5.90
C LEU A 101 -6.06 -2.72 -5.98
N ARG A 102 -6.50 -1.52 -6.37
CA ARG A 102 -5.74 -0.28 -6.43
C ARG A 102 -6.25 0.68 -5.35
N PHE A 103 -5.36 1.25 -4.56
CA PHE A 103 -5.73 2.20 -3.52
C PHE A 103 -4.84 3.45 -3.49
N LEU A 104 -5.34 4.53 -2.90
CA LEU A 104 -4.58 5.76 -2.69
C LEU A 104 -4.31 5.95 -1.19
N SER A 105 -3.10 6.40 -0.86
CA SER A 105 -2.81 6.99 0.45
C SER A 105 -2.65 8.49 0.29
N ILE A 106 -3.52 9.27 0.91
CA ILE A 106 -3.50 10.73 0.86
C ILE A 106 -2.91 11.21 2.18
N GLU A 107 -1.69 11.73 2.14
CA GLU A 107 -1.02 12.34 3.29
C GLU A 107 -1.65 13.70 3.62
N PRO A 108 -1.58 14.19 4.89
CA PRO A 108 -2.45 15.24 5.38
C PRO A 108 -2.45 16.43 4.43
N LEU A 109 -3.66 16.88 4.11
CA LEU A 109 -3.99 17.87 3.09
C LEU A 109 -3.38 19.23 3.45
N LEU A 110 -2.08 19.39 3.25
CA LEU A 110 -1.37 20.68 3.30
C LEU A 110 -1.92 21.68 2.25
N GLY A 111 -2.86 21.23 1.40
CA GLY A 111 -3.75 22.04 0.59
C GLY A 111 -4.91 21.20 0.04
N PRO A 112 -6.00 21.84 -0.44
CA PRO A 112 -7.13 21.15 -1.03
C PRO A 112 -6.71 20.39 -2.30
N ILE A 113 -7.05 19.11 -2.39
CA ILE A 113 -7.02 18.35 -3.65
C ILE A 113 -8.45 18.32 -4.19
N SER A 114 -8.79 19.30 -5.01
CA SER A 114 -10.03 19.27 -5.80
C SER A 114 -9.88 18.30 -6.98
N ASN A 115 -10.96 17.62 -7.36
CA ASN A 115 -11.04 16.76 -8.54
C ASN A 115 -10.04 15.58 -8.55
N LEU A 116 -9.98 14.81 -7.45
CA LEU A 116 -9.26 13.53 -7.43
C LEU A 116 -9.87 12.56 -8.46
N PRO A 117 -9.09 12.08 -9.44
CA PRO A 117 -9.57 11.09 -10.40
C PRO A 117 -9.64 9.72 -9.71
N LEU A 118 -10.85 9.23 -9.41
CA LEU A 118 -11.07 8.00 -8.65
C LEU A 118 -11.52 6.82 -9.52
N GLU A 119 -11.63 7.03 -10.83
CA GLU A 119 -11.94 5.94 -11.75
C GLU A 119 -10.88 4.82 -11.60
N GLU A 120 -11.34 3.57 -11.49
CA GLU A 120 -10.51 2.37 -11.29
C GLU A 120 -9.71 2.30 -9.98
N ILE A 121 -10.00 3.20 -9.02
CA ILE A 121 -9.47 3.16 -7.66
C ILE A 121 -10.53 2.58 -6.72
N GLN A 122 -10.19 1.51 -6.00
CA GLN A 122 -11.13 0.79 -5.14
C GLN A 122 -11.15 1.33 -3.72
N TRP A 123 -10.06 1.94 -3.25
CA TRP A 123 -9.95 2.41 -1.87
C TRP A 123 -9.08 3.68 -1.76
N VAL A 124 -9.46 4.57 -0.84
CA VAL A 124 -8.69 5.75 -0.48
C VAL A 124 -8.52 5.75 1.04
N ILE A 125 -7.27 5.93 1.48
CA ILE A 125 -6.87 6.11 2.87
C ILE A 125 -6.45 7.58 3.01
N VAL A 126 -6.99 8.30 4.00
CA VAL A 126 -6.63 9.70 4.26
C VAL A 126 -5.96 9.78 5.63
N GLY A 127 -4.72 10.27 5.67
CA GLY A 127 -3.97 10.50 6.90
C GLY A 127 -4.43 11.77 7.62
N GLY A 128 -4.60 11.71 8.94
CA GLY A 128 -4.86 12.86 9.79
C GLY A 128 -3.58 13.64 10.09
N GLU A 129 -3.66 14.98 10.07
CA GLU A 129 -2.56 15.86 10.45
C GLU A 129 -2.31 15.72 11.97
N SER A 130 -1.10 15.35 12.37
CA SER A 130 -0.71 15.29 13.80
C SER A 130 -0.42 16.71 14.33
N GLY A 131 -1.44 17.55 14.41
CA GLY A 131 -1.37 18.92 14.95
C GLY A 131 -1.78 19.00 16.42
N GLY A 132 -0.93 19.60 17.26
CA GLY A 132 -0.97 19.50 18.72
C GLY A 132 -2.27 19.91 19.42
N GLY A 133 -2.82 18.97 20.22
CA GLY A 133 -3.85 19.22 21.22
C GLY A 133 -3.66 18.25 22.38
N ARG A 134 -3.61 18.78 23.62
CA ARG A 134 -3.53 17.97 24.85
C ARG A 134 -4.83 17.19 25.06
N THR A 135 -4.92 16.00 24.47
CA THR A 135 -5.86 14.95 24.86
C THR A 135 -5.06 13.70 25.26
N PRO A 136 -5.32 13.11 26.44
CA PRO A 136 -4.61 11.90 26.87
C PRO A 136 -5.20 10.65 26.21
N LYS A 137 -4.31 9.76 25.75
CA LYS A 137 -4.50 8.45 25.06
C LYS A 137 -4.59 8.62 23.52
N ALA A 138 -3.80 7.94 22.70
CA ALA A 138 -3.17 6.64 22.87
C ALA A 138 -1.63 6.72 22.86
N ARG A 139 -1.01 5.92 23.73
CA ARG A 139 0.41 5.63 23.69
C ARG A 139 0.83 5.31 22.26
N GLY A 140 1.81 6.04 21.75
CA GLY A 140 2.73 5.47 20.79
C GLY A 140 3.24 4.14 21.35
N ARG A 141 2.86 3.05 20.68
CA ARG A 141 3.57 1.78 20.75
C ARG A 141 3.89 1.40 19.32
N LEU A 142 5.14 1.72 18.99
CA LEU A 142 6.09 0.89 18.28
C LEU A 142 5.51 -0.25 17.43
N LEU A 143 5.92 -0.19 16.17
CA LEU A 143 5.82 -1.17 15.11
C LEU A 143 6.48 -2.51 15.52
N ASP A 144 5.91 -3.22 16.48
CA ASP A 144 6.37 -4.54 16.94
C ASP A 144 5.57 -5.66 16.26
N GLY A 145 5.80 -5.85 14.96
CA GLY A 145 5.53 -7.13 14.28
C GLY A 145 4.08 -7.65 14.30
N GLN A 146 3.08 -6.77 14.41
CA GLN A 146 1.66 -7.13 14.29
C GLN A 146 1.03 -6.37 13.12
N THR A 147 0.59 -7.14 12.14
CA THR A 147 -0.28 -6.72 11.03
C THR A 147 -1.66 -6.44 11.57
N SER A 148 -2.15 -5.21 11.45
CA SER A 148 -3.51 -4.84 11.87
C SER A 148 -4.51 -5.41 10.88
N ASP A 149 -5.15 -6.50 11.29
CA ASP A 149 -6.32 -7.12 10.66
C ASP A 149 -7.55 -6.27 11.00
N GLU A 150 -8.13 -5.55 10.04
CA GLU A 150 -9.58 -5.33 9.93
C GLU A 150 -9.90 -4.46 8.71
N LEU A 151 -10.80 -4.94 7.83
CA LEU A 151 -11.54 -4.10 6.89
C LEU A 151 -13.01 -4.16 7.32
N PRO A 152 -13.79 -3.09 7.14
CA PRO A 152 -15.20 -3.07 7.50
C PRO A 152 -16.00 -4.16 6.74
N GLU A 153 -16.93 -4.81 7.44
CA GLU A 153 -17.71 -5.97 6.99
C GLU A 153 -18.66 -5.70 5.78
N SER A 154 -18.76 -4.46 5.30
CA SER A 154 -19.77 -4.05 4.32
C SER A 154 -19.24 -3.88 2.89
N TRP A 155 -18.74 -4.96 2.28
CA TRP A 155 -18.37 -4.98 0.85
C TRP A 155 -19.46 -5.56 -0.05
N GLY A 156 -20.68 -5.04 0.09
CA GLY A 156 -21.82 -5.31 -0.79
C GLY A 156 -22.31 -4.13 -1.62
N SER A 157 -21.77 -2.91 -1.44
CA SER A 157 -22.27 -1.73 -2.18
C SER A 157 -21.23 -0.61 -2.26
N ARG A 158 -20.93 -0.22 -3.50
CA ARG A 158 -20.34 1.04 -4.03
C ARG A 158 -19.66 2.00 -3.03
N HIS A 159 -18.37 2.22 -3.29
CA HIS A 159 -17.52 3.36 -2.87
C HIS A 159 -17.70 3.83 -1.42
N THR A 160 -16.95 3.23 -0.48
CA THR A 160 -16.84 3.72 0.90
C THR A 160 -15.49 4.43 1.10
N VAL A 161 -15.53 5.74 1.36
CA VAL A 161 -14.39 6.49 1.94
C VAL A 161 -14.42 6.23 3.45
N ALA A 162 -13.49 5.43 3.96
CA ALA A 162 -13.38 5.19 5.39
C ALA A 162 -12.48 6.27 6.02
N SER A 163 -13.07 7.22 6.75
CA SER A 163 -12.33 8.09 7.67
C SER A 163 -12.16 7.37 9.01
N MET A 164 -10.93 7.17 9.47
CA MET A 164 -10.69 6.75 10.85
C MET A 164 -10.72 8.01 11.74
N GLY A 165 -11.66 8.03 12.69
CA GLY A 165 -11.74 9.02 13.76
C GLY A 165 -10.91 8.65 14.98
#